data_AF-A0A560KXH1-F1
#
_entry.id   AF-A0A560KXH1-F1
#
_cell.length_a   1.000
_cell.length_b   1.000
_cell.length_c   1.000
_cell.angle_alpha   90.00
_cell.angle_beta   90.00
_cell.angle_gamma   90.00
#
_symmetry.space_group_name_H-M   'P 1'
#
loop_
_entity.id
_entity.type
_entity.pdbx_description
1 polymer ?
#
loop_
_entity_poly.entity_id
_entity_poly.type
_entity_poly.pdbx_seq_one_letter_code
_entity_poly.pdbx_strand_id
1 'polypeptide(L)'
;MPRNKDVFGPTFCGEGVVRSNDITKDPRYGKNAPRTGLSEGHLPVRSYLAVPVVSRTGEVLGGLYFGHAKIGMFDERSERGLAGLAAEAAVAIDNVRLSQAISLRELANHPGIAGLETIS
;
A
#
# COMPACT_ATOMS: atom_id res chain seq x y z
N MET A 1 4.12 11.30 10.47
CA MET A 1 3.99 11.04 9.02
C MET A 1 5.31 10.50 8.48
N PRO A 2 5.32 9.53 7.54
CA PRO A 2 6.57 8.92 7.07
C PRO A 2 7.45 9.93 6.32
N ARG A 3 8.76 9.73 6.43
CA ARG A 3 9.80 10.77 6.44
C ARG A 3 10.41 11.11 5.08
N ASN A 4 9.77 10.71 3.97
CA ASN A 4 10.28 10.95 2.61
C ASN A 4 9.15 11.11 1.57
N LYS A 5 8.55 12.31 1.53
CA LYS A 5 7.30 12.59 0.81
C LYS A 5 7.44 12.63 -0.72
N ASP A 6 8.60 12.90 -1.30
CA ASP A 6 8.67 13.12 -2.76
C ASP A 6 8.87 11.84 -3.56
N VAL A 7 9.63 10.87 -3.03
CA VAL A 7 9.77 9.54 -3.66
C VAL A 7 8.56 8.68 -3.36
N PHE A 8 8.06 8.75 -2.12
CA PHE A 8 7.01 7.85 -1.67
C PHE A 8 5.61 8.46 -1.78
N GLY A 9 5.51 9.78 -1.90
CA GLY A 9 4.26 10.52 -2.01
C GLY A 9 3.39 10.06 -3.16
N PRO A 10 3.92 9.88 -4.38
CA PRO A 10 3.08 9.43 -5.49
C PRO A 10 2.42 8.07 -5.21
N THR A 11 3.09 7.16 -4.52
CA THR A 11 2.51 5.88 -4.12
C THR A 11 1.54 6.02 -2.95
N PHE A 12 1.84 6.85 -1.94
CA PHE A 12 0.95 7.11 -0.81
C PHE A 12 -0.30 7.91 -1.17
N CYS A 13 -0.23 8.74 -2.20
CA CYS A 13 -1.32 9.58 -2.71
C CYS A 13 -2.04 8.94 -3.90
N GLY A 14 -1.60 7.75 -4.35
CA GLY A 14 -2.23 7.05 -5.47
C GLY A 14 -1.97 7.70 -6.84
N GLU A 15 -1.01 8.61 -6.93
CA GLU A 15 -0.68 9.37 -8.13
C GLU A 15 0.05 8.53 -9.18
N GLY A 16 0.67 7.41 -8.78
CA GLY A 16 1.21 6.43 -9.72
C GLY A 16 2.31 5.53 -9.20
N VAL A 17 2.78 4.68 -10.11
CA VAL A 17 3.90 3.76 -9.89
C VAL A 17 5.23 4.52 -9.93
N VAL A 18 6.10 4.26 -8.96
CA VAL A 18 7.45 4.84 -8.90
C VAL A 18 8.46 3.74 -9.16
N ARG A 19 9.09 3.79 -10.34
CA ARG A 19 10.23 2.94 -10.69
C ARG A 19 11.49 3.77 -10.80
N SER A 20 12.56 3.34 -10.14
CA SER A 20 13.87 3.97 -10.20
C SER A 20 14.97 2.92 -10.30
N ASN A 21 15.80 3.02 -11.34
CA ASN A 21 16.91 2.10 -11.57
C ASN A 21 18.01 2.29 -10.51
N ASP A 22 18.23 3.53 -10.08
CA ASP A 22 19.19 3.90 -9.04
C ASP A 22 18.62 5.05 -8.20
N ILE A 23 18.02 4.72 -7.07
CA ILE A 23 17.32 5.64 -6.19
C ILE A 23 18.25 6.70 -5.60
N THR A 24 19.55 6.42 -5.48
CA THR A 24 20.54 7.42 -5.00
C THR A 24 20.79 8.53 -6.01
N LYS A 25 20.47 8.28 -7.28
CA LYS A 25 20.54 9.26 -8.38
C LYS A 25 19.18 9.84 -8.73
N ASP A 26 18.11 9.36 -8.12
CA ASP A 26 16.76 9.83 -8.41
C ASP A 26 16.62 11.27 -7.86
N PRO A 27 16.24 12.25 -8.69
CA PRO A 27 16.11 13.64 -8.26
C PRO A 27 15.02 13.84 -7.21
N ARG A 28 14.13 12.86 -6.98
CA ARG A 28 13.13 12.88 -5.91
C ARG A 28 13.70 12.41 -4.57
N TYR A 29 14.81 11.68 -4.57
CA TYR A 29 15.39 11.07 -3.36
C TYR A 29 16.27 12.05 -2.56
N GLY A 30 16.22 11.97 -1.23
CA GLY A 30 17.11 12.71 -0.33
C GLY A 30 16.77 14.18 -0.06
N LYS A 31 15.62 14.67 -0.52
CA LYS A 31 15.20 16.08 -0.39
C LYS A 31 14.64 16.51 0.97
N ASN A 32 14.71 15.67 2.00
CA ASN A 32 14.12 15.96 3.32
C ASN A 32 15.20 16.21 4.39
N ALA A 33 15.25 17.44 4.90
CA ALA A 33 16.06 17.81 6.07
C ALA A 33 15.54 17.11 7.36
N PRO A 34 16.39 16.77 8.35
CA PRO A 34 17.79 17.19 8.52
C PRO A 34 18.83 16.10 8.21
N ARG A 35 18.47 15.02 7.49
CA ARG A 35 19.45 14.01 7.04
C ARG A 35 19.40 13.86 5.53
N THR A 36 20.41 14.42 4.87
CA THR A 36 20.77 14.14 3.48
C THR A 36 21.21 12.67 3.36
N GLY A 37 20.31 11.81 2.88
CA GLY A 37 20.66 10.43 2.54
C GLY A 37 20.86 9.47 3.73
N LEU A 38 21.00 8.20 3.36
CA LEU A 38 21.04 6.97 4.16
C LEU A 38 21.33 7.21 5.67
N SER A 39 20.35 6.93 6.52
CA SER A 39 20.63 6.59 7.93
C SER A 39 21.67 5.47 7.97
N GLU A 40 22.81 5.67 8.63
CA GLU A 40 23.81 4.64 8.89
C GLU A 40 23.09 3.41 9.45
N GLY A 41 23.03 2.33 8.68
CA GLY A 41 22.36 1.08 9.07
C GLY A 41 21.28 0.56 8.12
N HIS A 42 20.80 1.35 7.15
CA HIS A 42 19.91 0.82 6.12
C HIS A 42 20.71 0.16 4.98
N LEU A 43 20.30 -1.06 4.60
CA LEU A 43 20.82 -1.79 3.44
C LEU A 43 20.90 -0.84 2.22
N PRO A 44 21.97 -0.90 1.41
CA PRO A 44 22.18 0.03 0.31
C PRO A 44 21.17 -0.25 -0.82
N VAL A 45 19.95 0.26 -0.70
CA VAL A 45 18.93 0.16 -1.75
C VAL A 45 19.39 1.02 -2.93
N ARG A 46 19.51 0.38 -4.09
CA ARG A 46 19.87 1.01 -5.37
C ARG A 46 18.67 0.98 -6.31
N SER A 47 18.12 -0.17 -6.63
CA SER A 47 16.85 -0.21 -7.39
C SER A 47 15.66 -0.07 -6.46
N TYR A 48 14.62 0.62 -6.93
CA TYR A 48 13.39 0.83 -6.19
C TYR A 48 12.16 0.72 -7.09
N LEU A 49 11.12 0.04 -6.62
CA LEU A 49 9.82 -0.04 -7.26
C LEU A 49 8.72 0.04 -6.21
N ALA A 50 7.83 1.01 -6.37
CA ALA A 50 6.68 1.22 -5.51
C ALA A 50 5.39 1.33 -6.31
N VAL A 51 4.36 0.59 -5.90
CA VAL A 51 3.08 0.49 -6.61
C VAL A 51 1.95 0.79 -5.62
N PRO A 52 1.05 1.75 -5.92
CA PRO A 52 -0.06 2.05 -5.03
C PRO A 52 -1.11 0.95 -5.10
N VAL A 53 -1.71 0.63 -3.96
CA VAL A 53 -2.89 -0.24 -3.86
C VAL A 53 -4.10 0.68 -3.75
N VAL A 54 -4.85 0.81 -4.83
CA VAL A 54 -5.96 1.75 -4.93
C VAL A 54 -7.26 0.97 -5.11
N SER A 55 -8.23 1.24 -4.25
CA SER A 55 -9.60 0.71 -4.37
C SER A 55 -10.23 1.17 -5.68
N ARG A 56 -11.24 0.44 -6.15
CA ARG A 56 -12.04 0.85 -7.30
C ARG A 56 -12.72 2.21 -7.11
N THR A 57 -12.91 2.66 -5.86
CA THR A 57 -13.47 3.99 -5.54
C THR A 57 -12.48 5.13 -5.72
N GLY A 58 -11.19 4.83 -5.94
CA GLY A 58 -10.09 5.80 -5.95
C GLY A 58 -9.47 6.03 -4.56
N GLU A 59 -9.97 5.37 -3.51
CA GLU A 59 -9.34 5.39 -2.19
C GLU A 59 -7.99 4.68 -2.23
N VAL A 60 -6.93 5.32 -1.72
CA VAL A 60 -5.62 4.67 -1.56
C VAL A 60 -5.65 3.80 -0.31
N LEU A 61 -5.64 2.49 -0.53
CA LEU A 61 -5.63 1.48 0.53
C LEU A 61 -4.23 1.28 1.11
N GLY A 62 -3.19 1.57 0.33
CA GLY A 62 -1.78 1.45 0.73
C GLY A 62 -0.82 1.43 -0.46
N GLY A 63 0.32 0.76 -0.29
CA GLY A 63 1.31 0.60 -1.36
C GLY A 63 2.23 -0.60 -1.13
N LEU A 64 2.69 -1.21 -2.22
CA LEU A 64 3.71 -2.24 -2.23
C LEU A 64 5.06 -1.60 -2.52
N TYR A 65 6.10 -1.95 -1.74
CA TYR A 65 7.41 -1.30 -1.81
C TYR A 65 8.52 -2.35 -1.91
N PHE A 66 9.35 -2.24 -2.95
CA PHE A 66 10.44 -3.15 -3.22
C PHE A 66 11.75 -2.37 -3.40
N GLY A 67 12.79 -2.83 -2.72
CA GLY A 67 14.14 -2.29 -2.83
C GLY A 67 15.14 -3.39 -3.10
N HIS A 68 16.13 -3.13 -3.95
CA HIS A 68 17.21 -4.07 -4.23
C HIS A 68 18.57 -3.37 -4.20
N ALA A 69 19.61 -4.05 -3.72
CA ALA A 69 20.95 -3.49 -3.62
C ALA A 69 21.72 -3.32 -4.94
N LYS A 70 21.19 -3.87 -6.03
CA LYS A 70 21.77 -3.78 -7.39
C LYS A 70 20.95 -2.78 -8.18
N ILE A 71 21.56 -2.14 -9.17
CA ILE A 71 20.92 -1.16 -10.07
C ILE A 71 20.10 -1.89 -11.15
N GLY A 72 19.00 -1.29 -11.60
CA GLY A 72 18.20 -1.78 -12.73
C GLY A 72 17.56 -3.15 -12.53
N MET A 73 17.29 -3.55 -11.29
CA MET A 73 16.69 -4.86 -10.99
C MET A 73 15.19 -4.92 -11.28
N PHE A 74 14.52 -3.77 -11.36
CA PHE A 74 13.09 -3.69 -11.67
C PHE A 74 12.91 -3.12 -13.08
N ASP A 75 12.43 -3.95 -13.99
CA ASP A 75 12.11 -3.60 -15.37
C ASP A 75 10.61 -3.35 -15.54
N GLU A 76 10.16 -3.13 -16.79
CA GLU A 76 8.73 -2.89 -17.06
C GLU A 76 7.87 -4.12 -16.79
N ARG A 77 8.45 -5.32 -16.91
CA ARG A 77 7.75 -6.56 -16.59
C ARG A 77 7.48 -6.64 -15.09
N SER A 78 8.46 -6.30 -14.28
CA SER A 78 8.35 -6.20 -12.82
C SER A 78 7.29 -5.17 -12.42
N GLU A 79 7.28 -4.03 -13.10
CA GLU A 79 6.28 -2.96 -12.93
C GLU A 79 4.85 -3.46 -13.21
N ARG A 80 4.61 -4.05 -14.39
CA ARG A 80 3.29 -4.58 -14.76
C ARG A 80 2.83 -5.72 -13.85
N GLY A 81 3.74 -6.60 -13.47
CA GLY A 81 3.45 -7.71 -12.56
C GLY A 81 3.01 -7.21 -11.18
N LEU A 82 3.73 -6.25 -10.61
CA LEU A 82 3.39 -5.67 -9.32
C LEU A 82 2.15 -4.79 -9.38
N ALA A 83 1.89 -4.10 -10.49
CA ALA A 83 0.62 -3.41 -10.72
C ALA A 83 -0.57 -4.40 -10.71
N GLY A 84 -0.43 -5.56 -11.35
CA GLY A 84 -1.43 -6.62 -11.31
C GLY A 84 -1.66 -7.16 -9.89
N LEU A 85 -0.59 -7.42 -9.15
CA LEU A 85 -0.68 -7.88 -7.76
C LEU A 85 -1.33 -6.84 -6.84
N ALA A 86 -1.01 -5.55 -7.03
CA ALA A 86 -1.64 -4.46 -6.29
C ALA A 86 -3.14 -4.36 -6.59
N ALA A 87 -3.55 -4.56 -7.85
CA ALA A 87 -4.96 -4.59 -8.22
C ALA A 87 -5.70 -5.78 -7.56
N GLU A 88 -5.11 -6.96 -7.56
CA GLU A 88 -5.68 -8.14 -6.89
C GLU A 88 -5.82 -7.92 -5.37
N ALA A 89 -4.78 -7.36 -4.73
CA ALA A 89 -4.82 -7.01 -3.33
C ALA A 89 -5.94 -5.99 -3.02
N ALA A 90 -6.12 -4.98 -3.88
CA ALA A 90 -7.19 -4.00 -3.72
C ALA A 90 -8.58 -4.67 -3.76
N VAL A 91 -8.81 -5.58 -4.71
CA VAL A 91 -10.08 -6.33 -4.80
C VAL A 91 -10.29 -7.19 -3.55
N ALA A 92 -9.26 -7.89 -3.08
CA ALA A 92 -9.37 -8.72 -1.88
C ALA A 92 -9.73 -7.88 -0.63
N ILE A 93 -9.09 -6.72 -0.47
CA ILE A 93 -9.37 -5.80 0.64
C ILE A 93 -10.80 -5.24 0.55
N ASP A 94 -11.22 -4.80 -0.64
CA ASP A 94 -12.59 -4.30 -0.87
C ASP A 94 -13.62 -5.38 -0.53
N ASN A 95 -13.39 -6.63 -0.93
CA ASN A 95 -14.29 -7.75 -0.64
C ASN A 95 -14.41 -8.03 0.87
N VAL A 96 -13.30 -8.00 1.61
CA VAL A 96 -13.32 -8.17 3.07
C VAL A 96 -14.10 -7.03 3.74
N ARG A 97 -13.89 -5.78 3.32
CA ARG A 97 -14.64 -4.62 3.85
C ARG A 97 -16.14 -4.72 3.57
N LEU A 98 -16.52 -5.15 2.36
CA LEU A 98 -17.92 -5.38 1.99
C LEU A 98 -18.56 -6.48 2.84
N SER A 99 -17.87 -7.62 2.99
CA SER A 99 -18.34 -8.72 3.83
C SER A 99 -18.56 -8.27 5.27
N GLN A 100 -17.61 -7.53 5.86
CA GLN A 100 -17.74 -7.01 7.22
C GLN A 100 -18.93 -6.04 7.36
N ALA A 101 -19.14 -5.16 6.37
CA ALA A 101 -20.26 -4.23 6.38
C ALA A 101 -21.63 -4.95 6.31
N ILE A 102 -21.71 -6.05 5.57
CA ILE A 102 -22.91 -6.90 5.50
C ILE A 102 -23.14 -7.60 6.84
N SER A 103 -22.13 -8.27 7.40
CA SER A 103 -22.25 -8.99 8.68
C SER A 103 -22.63 -8.06 9.85
N LEU A 104 -22.09 -6.83 9.89
CA LEU A 104 -22.47 -5.83 10.89
C LEU A 104 -23.94 -5.41 10.76
N ARG A 105 -24.48 -5.32 9.53
CA ARG A 105 -25.90 -5.03 9.30
C ARG A 105 -26.80 -6.18 9.71
N GLU A 106 -26.39 -7.42 9.47
CA GLU A 106 -27.14 -8.60 9.89
C GLU A 106 -27.23 -8.70 11.42
N LEU A 107 -26.13 -8.44 12.14
CA LEU A 107 -26.12 -8.37 13.61
C LEU A 107 -27.01 -7.24 14.15
N ALA A 108 -27.02 -6.07 13.50
CA ALA A 108 -27.88 -4.96 13.89
C ALA A 108 -29.37 -5.22 13.62
N ASN A 109 -29.68 -6.07 12.62
CA ASN A 109 -31.05 -6.41 12.21
C ASN A 109 -31.60 -7.68 12.89
N HIS A 110 -30.89 -8.29 13.84
CA HIS A 110 -31.39 -9.41 14.67
C HIS A 110 -31.17 -9.17 16.18
N PRO A 111 -31.87 -8.21 16.82
CA PRO A 111 -31.70 -7.92 18.25
C PRO A 111 -32.46 -8.84 19.21
N GLY A 112 -33.01 -9.99 18.81
CA GLY A 112 -33.98 -10.70 19.65
C GLY A 112 -33.98 -12.22 19.54
N ILE A 113 -33.08 -12.89 20.27
CA ILE A 113 -33.33 -14.25 20.78
C ILE A 113 -32.61 -14.48 22.14
N ALA A 114 -32.63 -13.50 23.03
CA ALA A 114 -32.05 -13.63 24.39
C ALA A 114 -33.09 -13.50 25.52
N GLY A 115 -34.39 -13.67 25.23
CA GLY A 115 -35.45 -13.34 26.20
C GLY A 115 -36.69 -14.23 26.18
N LEU A 116 -36.57 -15.53 25.88
CA LEU A 116 -37.70 -16.47 25.95
C LEU A 116 -37.36 -17.80 26.66
N GLU A 117 -36.60 -17.73 27.75
CA GLU A 117 -36.60 -18.80 28.77
C GLU A 117 -37.02 -18.24 30.12
N THR A 118 -38.31 -17.92 30.24
CA THR A 118 -39.00 -17.93 31.53
C THR A 118 -40.42 -18.39 31.29
N ILE A 119 -40.86 -19.34 32.11
CA ILE A 119 -42.20 -19.97 32.19
C ILE A 119 -42.33 -21.25 31.36
N SER A 120 -41.97 -22.38 31.96
CA SER A 120 -42.96 -23.37 32.39
C SER A 120 -42.42 -24.24 33.53
#